data_AF-A0A4Y2EPL1-F1
#
_entry.id   AF-A0A4Y2EPL1-F1
#
_cell.length_a   1.000
_cell.length_b   1.000
_cell.length_c   1.000
_cell.angle_alpha   90.00
_cell.angle_beta   90.00
_cell.angle_gamma   90.00
#
_symmetry.space_group_name_H-M   'P 1'
#
loop_
_entity.id
_entity.type
_entity.pdbx_description
1 polymer ?
#
loop_
_entity_poly.entity_id
_entity_poly.type
_entity_poly.pdbx_seq_one_letter_code
_entity_poly.pdbx_strand_id
1 'polypeptide(L)'
;MIYIRIKLQILIPRSLLSFANFRILKTRTTALHPESGGTVESFNRTILNHLSLFVSKNQTDWDTHLPLFLLAYRSADHEVTGFTPADMLFGRTLRLPCDILFGRPSDTPSSPNEYLNNLEARLESVHVFAREGIKLASERMKTRYDSGVTGHHFKEGDQVWMYNLKRRRGLSPKLQQN
;
A
#
# COMPACT_ATOMS: atom_id res chain seq x y z
N MET A 1 -13.13 -30.60 19.78
CA MET A 1 -13.90 -31.19 18.68
C MET A 1 -15.18 -30.37 18.53
N ILE A 2 -15.26 -29.46 17.54
CA ILE A 2 -16.49 -28.73 17.22
C ILE A 2 -16.64 -28.77 15.70
N TYR A 3 -17.62 -29.55 15.25
CA TYR A 3 -18.10 -29.58 13.87
C TYR A 3 -18.70 -28.21 13.52
N ILE A 4 -18.24 -27.56 12.44
CA ILE A 4 -19.04 -26.52 11.79
C ILE A 4 -19.11 -26.82 10.30
N ARG A 5 -20.24 -27.43 9.95
CA ARG A 5 -20.79 -27.69 8.62
C ARG A 5 -20.95 -26.36 7.89
N ILE A 6 -20.32 -26.24 6.72
CA ILE A 6 -20.46 -25.11 5.79
C ILE A 6 -21.95 -25.02 5.40
N LYS A 7 -22.61 -23.95 5.83
CA LYS A 7 -23.84 -23.46 5.20
C LYS A 7 -23.55 -22.06 4.66
N LEU A 8 -23.40 -21.98 3.34
CA LEU A 8 -23.49 -20.76 2.56
C LEU A 8 -24.82 -20.08 2.88
N GLN A 9 -24.80 -19.00 3.65
CA GLN A 9 -25.82 -17.95 3.58
C GLN A 9 -25.18 -16.65 4.10
N ILE A 10 -24.32 -16.04 3.28
CA ILE A 10 -23.79 -14.72 3.57
C ILE A 10 -24.92 -13.73 3.32
N LEU A 11 -25.53 -13.27 4.41
CA LEU A 11 -26.41 -12.10 4.44
C LEU A 11 -25.65 -10.92 3.82
N ILE A 12 -26.12 -10.40 2.69
CA ILE A 12 -25.49 -9.26 1.99
C ILE A 12 -25.82 -7.98 2.77
N PRO A 13 -24.86 -7.31 3.45
CA PRO A 13 -25.13 -6.01 4.07
C PRO A 13 -25.40 -4.96 2.99
N ARG A 14 -26.40 -4.09 3.25
CA ARG A 14 -26.87 -2.99 2.36
C ARG A 14 -25.77 -2.03 1.88
N SER A 15 -24.59 -2.02 2.50
CA SER A 15 -23.42 -1.23 2.07
C SER A 15 -22.73 -1.76 0.81
N LEU A 16 -23.09 -2.95 0.29
CA LEU A 16 -22.57 -3.47 -0.97
C LEU A 16 -23.34 -2.96 -2.20
N LEU A 17 -24.59 -2.51 -2.03
CA LEU A 17 -25.41 -2.00 -3.14
C LEU A 17 -24.91 -0.64 -3.65
N SER A 18 -24.31 0.20 -2.80
CA SER A 18 -23.81 1.52 -3.24
C SER A 18 -22.56 1.44 -4.12
N PHE A 19 -21.67 0.47 -3.90
CA PHE A 19 -20.44 0.32 -4.70
C PHE A 19 -20.67 -0.32 -6.06
N ALA A 20 -21.70 -1.17 -6.18
CA ALA A 20 -22.11 -1.75 -7.46
C ALA A 20 -22.60 -0.67 -8.44
N ASN A 21 -23.24 0.39 -7.94
CA ASN A 21 -23.69 1.52 -8.75
C ASN A 21 -22.52 2.31 -9.37
N PHE A 22 -21.33 2.29 -8.76
CA PHE A 22 -20.13 2.92 -9.30
C PHE A 22 -19.30 1.98 -10.20
N ARG A 23 -19.79 0.78 -10.51
CA ARG A 23 -19.06 -0.26 -11.27
C ARG A 23 -17.69 -0.63 -10.69
N ILE A 24 -17.53 -0.51 -9.37
CA ILE A 24 -16.27 -0.87 -8.69
C ILE A 24 -16.33 -2.35 -8.29
N LEU A 25 -15.41 -3.15 -8.84
CA LEU A 25 -15.27 -4.56 -8.47
C LEU A 25 -14.53 -4.69 -7.13
N LYS A 26 -15.13 -5.43 -6.20
CA LYS A 26 -14.51 -5.70 -4.89
C LYS A 26 -13.74 -7.01 -4.92
N THR A 27 -12.42 -6.92 -4.76
CA THR A 27 -11.57 -8.08 -4.50
C THR A 27 -11.63 -8.43 -3.01
N ARG A 28 -11.89 -9.70 -2.68
CA ARG A 28 -11.85 -10.19 -1.29
C ARG A 28 -10.54 -10.96 -1.08
N THR A 29 -9.81 -10.61 -0.03
CA THR A 29 -8.65 -11.37 0.44
C THR A 29 -9.10 -12.51 1.36
N THR A 30 -8.37 -13.62 1.37
CA THR A 30 -8.62 -14.74 2.28
C THR A 30 -8.44 -14.28 3.73
N ALA A 31 -9.33 -14.73 4.61
CA ALA A 31 -9.29 -14.33 6.02
C ALA A 31 -7.95 -14.71 6.65
N LEU A 32 -7.31 -13.75 7.35
CA LEU A 32 -6.03 -13.92 8.04
C LEU A 32 -4.82 -14.26 7.11
N HIS A 33 -4.92 -14.02 5.81
CA HIS A 33 -3.80 -14.11 4.86
C HIS A 33 -3.32 -12.70 4.44
N PRO A 34 -2.43 -12.06 5.25
CA PRO A 34 -1.90 -10.72 4.97
C PRO A 34 -1.15 -10.60 3.65
N GLU A 35 -0.68 -11.73 3.08
CA GLU A 35 0.12 -11.77 1.85
C GLU A 35 -0.61 -11.16 0.64
N SER A 36 -1.94 -11.27 0.60
CA SER A 36 -2.77 -10.70 -0.48
C SER A 36 -3.03 -9.19 -0.36
N GLY A 37 -2.68 -8.58 0.79
CA GLY A 37 -2.75 -7.14 1.06
C GLY A 37 -1.39 -6.48 1.32
N GLY A 38 -0.29 -7.19 1.06
CA GLY A 38 1.05 -6.84 1.54
C GLY A 38 1.52 -5.42 1.22
N THR A 39 1.17 -4.87 0.05
CA THR A 39 1.56 -3.49 -0.33
C THR A 39 0.86 -2.44 0.52
N VAL A 40 -0.45 -2.60 0.77
CA VAL A 40 -1.23 -1.69 1.63
C VAL A 40 -0.82 -1.85 3.09
N GLU A 41 -0.55 -3.08 3.52
CA GLU A 41 -0.06 -3.34 4.87
C GLU A 41 1.35 -2.78 5.11
N SER A 42 2.25 -2.89 4.13
CA SER A 42 3.58 -2.30 4.18
C SER A 42 3.49 -0.78 4.22
N PHE A 43 2.65 -0.17 3.38
CA PHE A 43 2.41 1.28 3.43
C PHE A 43 1.87 1.74 4.78
N ASN A 44 0.84 1.06 5.29
CA ASN A 44 0.29 1.36 6.62
C ASN A 44 1.34 1.21 7.72
N ARG A 45 2.22 0.21 7.63
CA ARG A 45 3.34 0.05 8.58
C ARG A 45 4.33 1.22 8.48
N THR A 46 4.66 1.69 7.29
CA THR A 46 5.53 2.86 7.10
C THR A 46 4.93 4.12 7.71
N ILE A 47 3.63 4.35 7.51
CA ILE A 47 2.89 5.45 8.16
C ILE A 47 3.00 5.34 9.68
N LEU A 48 2.67 4.17 10.23
CA LEU A 48 2.65 3.95 11.67
C LEU A 48 4.04 4.12 12.30
N ASN A 49 5.09 3.63 11.64
CA ASN A 49 6.47 3.75 12.10
C ASN A 49 6.96 5.20 12.10
N HIS A 50 6.53 6.03 11.15
CA HIS A 50 6.89 7.45 11.16
C HIS A 50 6.07 8.23 12.17
N LEU A 51 4.75 8.01 12.20
CA LEU A 51 3.89 8.71 13.16
C LEU A 51 4.29 8.39 14.60
N SER A 52 4.70 7.16 14.91
CA SER A 52 5.14 6.81 16.27
C SER A 52 6.37 7.59 16.77
N LEU A 53 7.13 8.24 15.89
CA LEU A 53 8.26 9.10 16.26
C LEU A 53 7.83 10.50 16.69
N PHE A 54 6.70 11.01 16.18
CA PHE A 54 6.23 12.39 16.38
C PHE A 54 5.00 12.49 17.27
N VAL A 55 4.25 11.39 17.40
CA VAL A 55 3.04 11.32 18.20
C VAL A 55 3.37 11.40 19.69
N SER A 56 2.63 12.27 20.38
CA SER A 56 2.71 12.45 21.83
C SER A 56 2.38 11.16 22.60
N LYS A 57 2.82 11.07 23.87
CA LYS A 57 2.66 9.86 24.70
C LYS A 57 1.19 9.41 24.85
N ASN A 58 0.23 10.34 24.78
CA ASN A 58 -1.21 10.06 24.88
C ASN A 58 -1.86 9.80 23.51
N GLN A 59 -1.11 9.85 22.40
CA GLN A 59 -1.53 9.51 21.05
C GLN A 59 -2.72 10.32 20.50
N THR A 60 -2.93 11.54 20.98
CA THR A 60 -4.10 12.36 20.60
C THR A 60 -3.86 13.30 19.43
N ASP A 61 -2.61 13.45 18.96
CA ASP A 61 -2.17 14.45 17.99
C ASP A 61 -1.73 13.87 16.63
N TRP A 62 -1.92 12.56 16.41
CA TRP A 62 -1.44 11.87 15.21
C TRP A 62 -2.00 12.44 13.89
N ASP A 63 -3.22 12.97 13.92
CA ASP A 63 -3.91 13.58 12.79
C ASP A 63 -3.25 14.90 12.37
N THR A 64 -2.68 15.64 13.32
CA THR A 64 -1.97 16.90 13.05
C THR A 64 -0.66 16.68 12.27
N HIS A 65 0.00 15.54 12.50
CA HIS A 65 1.26 15.17 11.82
C HIS A 65 1.05 14.51 10.46
N LEU A 66 -0.16 13.99 10.20
CA LEU A 66 -0.48 13.22 9.00
C LEU A 66 -0.23 13.99 7.69
N PRO A 67 -0.62 15.27 7.53
CA PRO A 67 -0.39 16.00 6.28
C PRO A 67 1.10 16.15 5.94
N LEU A 68 1.94 16.42 6.95
CA LEU A 68 3.40 16.54 6.80
C LEU A 68 4.02 15.22 6.39
N PHE A 69 3.63 14.12 7.04
CA PHE A 69 4.08 12.79 6.66
C PHE A 69 3.66 12.44 5.22
N LEU A 70 2.40 12.69 4.86
CA LEU A 70 1.90 12.39 3.52
C LEU A 70 2.60 13.24 2.45
N LEU A 71 3.01 14.46 2.77
CA LEU A 71 3.85 15.26 1.88
C LEU A 71 5.21 14.59 1.68
N ALA A 72 5.90 14.26 2.78
CA ALA A 72 7.21 13.61 2.74
C ALA A 72 7.17 12.28 1.98
N TYR A 73 6.16 11.46 2.22
CA TYR A 73 5.98 10.19 1.51
C TYR A 73 5.76 10.39 0.00
N ARG A 74 4.95 11.38 -0.40
CA ARG A 74 4.68 11.64 -1.82
C ARG A 74 5.88 12.24 -2.55
N SER A 75 6.81 12.86 -1.84
CA SER A 75 8.03 13.45 -2.41
C SER A 75 9.28 12.58 -2.27
N ALA A 76 9.21 11.45 -1.58
CA ALA A 76 10.32 10.52 -1.41
C ALA A 76 10.28 9.42 -2.47
N ASP A 77 11.44 9.03 -2.98
CA ASP A 77 11.55 7.93 -3.94
C ASP A 77 11.17 6.60 -3.29
N HIS A 78 10.33 5.83 -3.98
CA HIS A 78 9.97 4.51 -3.53
C HIS A 78 10.99 3.48 -4.06
N GLU A 79 11.64 2.74 -3.16
CA GLU A 79 12.78 1.84 -3.45
C GLU A 79 12.55 0.89 -4.64
N VAL A 80 11.34 0.33 -4.77
CA VAL A 80 11.02 -0.63 -5.84
C VAL A 80 10.83 0.05 -7.20
N THR A 81 10.24 1.25 -7.22
CA THR A 81 9.89 1.93 -8.47
C THR A 81 10.96 2.92 -8.90
N GLY A 82 11.79 3.40 -7.97
CA GLY A 82 12.80 4.44 -8.21
C GLY A 82 12.23 5.83 -8.44
N PHE A 83 10.92 6.02 -8.24
CA PHE A 83 10.23 7.30 -8.45
C PHE A 83 9.39 7.67 -7.24
N THR A 84 9.17 8.97 -7.07
CA THR A 84 8.23 9.47 -6.06
C THR A 84 6.78 9.14 -6.44
N PRO A 85 5.89 8.89 -5.47
CA PRO A 85 4.46 8.72 -5.75
C PRO A 85 3.83 9.92 -6.47
N ALA A 86 4.32 11.14 -6.21
CA ALA A 86 3.86 12.32 -6.92
C ALA A 86 4.29 12.35 -8.39
N ASP A 87 5.53 11.94 -8.69
CA ASP A 87 5.99 11.82 -10.07
C ASP A 87 5.19 10.77 -10.84
N MET A 88 4.91 9.62 -10.22
CA MET A 88 4.10 8.58 -10.85
C MET A 88 2.64 8.99 -11.09
N LEU A 89 2.10 9.92 -10.29
CA LEU A 89 0.70 10.36 -10.41
C LEU A 89 0.54 11.59 -11.30
N PHE A 90 1.47 12.54 -11.20
CA PHE A 90 1.35 13.85 -11.82
C PHE A 90 2.42 14.13 -12.88
N GLY A 91 3.39 13.22 -13.06
CA GLY A 91 4.52 13.41 -13.97
C GLY A 91 5.47 14.54 -13.54
N ARG A 92 5.37 15.00 -12.30
CA ARG A 92 6.15 16.12 -11.76
C ARG A 92 6.45 15.94 -10.28
N THR A 93 7.58 16.48 -9.88
CA THR A 93 7.99 16.56 -8.48
C THR A 93 7.19 17.64 -7.75
N LEU A 94 6.82 17.36 -6.51
CA LEU A 94 6.13 18.34 -5.66
C LEU A 94 7.06 19.52 -5.36
N ARG A 95 6.48 20.71 -5.19
CA ARG A 95 7.18 21.85 -4.60
C ARG A 95 7.15 21.73 -3.09
N LEU A 96 8.31 21.64 -2.49
CA LEU A 96 8.50 21.54 -1.05
C LEU A 96 8.81 22.91 -0.44
N PRO A 97 8.63 23.10 0.89
CA PRO A 97 9.00 24.35 1.55
C PRO A 97 10.47 24.75 1.32
N CYS A 98 11.38 23.79 1.21
CA CYS A 98 12.77 24.05 0.88
C CYS A 98 12.95 24.65 -0.52
N ASP A 99 12.15 24.25 -1.50
CA ASP A 99 12.19 24.80 -2.86
C ASP A 99 11.77 26.29 -2.89
N ILE A 100 10.91 26.68 -1.95
CA ILE A 100 10.48 28.08 -1.79
C ILE A 100 11.61 28.90 -1.15
N LEU A 101 12.28 28.34 -0.14
CA LEU A 101 13.33 29.02 0.62
C LEU A 101 14.64 29.16 -0.18
N PHE A 102 15.05 28.11 -0.89
CA PHE A 102 16.33 28.06 -1.61
C PHE A 102 16.19 28.36 -3.10
N GLY A 103 14.94 28.45 -3.59
CA GLY A 103 14.65 28.58 -5.01
C GLY A 103 14.83 27.26 -5.75
N ARG A 104 14.07 27.10 -6.83
CA ARG A 104 14.15 25.95 -7.73
C ARG A 104 14.33 26.44 -9.16
N PRO A 105 15.17 25.78 -9.99
CA PRO A 105 15.26 26.11 -11.41
C PRO A 105 13.88 26.07 -12.07
N SER A 106 13.60 27.04 -12.93
CA SER A 106 12.34 27.11 -13.67
C SER A 106 12.39 26.13 -14.84
N ASP A 107 11.66 25.02 -14.73
CA ASP A 107 11.35 24.14 -15.86
C ASP A 107 10.14 24.69 -16.65
N THR A 108 10.25 25.93 -17.12
CA THR A 108 9.18 26.57 -17.91
C THR A 108 9.23 26.04 -19.35
N PRO A 109 8.21 25.31 -19.81
CA PRO A 109 8.13 24.85 -21.19
C PRO A 109 7.97 26.04 -22.14
N SER A 110 8.52 25.94 -23.36
CA SER A 110 8.44 27.04 -24.33
C SER A 110 7.02 27.24 -24.87
N SER A 111 6.17 26.19 -24.83
CA SER A 111 4.75 26.27 -25.17
C SER A 111 3.89 25.27 -24.38
N PRO A 112 2.56 25.52 -24.26
CA PRO A 112 1.64 24.57 -23.64
C PRO A 112 1.58 23.20 -24.33
N ASN A 113 1.69 23.15 -25.66
CA ASN A 113 1.67 21.88 -26.39
C ASN A 113 2.93 21.05 -26.15
N GLU A 114 4.09 21.71 -26.10
CA GLU A 114 5.36 21.06 -25.74
C GLU A 114 5.29 20.48 -24.31
N TYR A 115 4.71 21.23 -23.37
CA TYR A 115 4.48 20.74 -22.01
C TYR A 115 3.64 19.48 -21.96
N LEU A 116 2.50 19.45 -22.67
CA LEU A 116 1.59 18.30 -22.68
C LEU A 116 2.28 17.06 -23.27
N ASN A 117 2.97 17.22 -24.40
CA ASN A 117 3.70 16.13 -25.05
C ASN A 117 4.82 15.59 -24.14
N ASN A 118 5.58 16.48 -23.49
CA ASN A 118 6.64 16.09 -22.55
C ASN A 118 6.07 15.39 -21.32
N LEU A 119 4.93 15.86 -20.81
CA LEU A 119 4.24 15.25 -19.66
C LEU A 119 3.74 13.84 -19.98
N GLU A 120 3.11 13.66 -21.13
CA GLU A 120 2.62 12.35 -21.59
C GLU A 120 3.78 11.36 -21.77
N ALA A 121 4.84 11.76 -22.48
CA ALA A 121 6.03 10.93 -22.67
C ALA A 121 6.71 10.58 -21.33
N ARG A 122 6.76 11.53 -20.39
CA ARG A 122 7.31 11.31 -19.06
C ARG A 122 6.46 10.34 -18.25
N LEU A 123 5.15 10.50 -18.23
CA LEU A 123 4.25 9.58 -17.51
C LEU A 123 4.35 8.16 -18.05
N GLU A 124 4.37 7.99 -19.38
CA GLU A 124 4.50 6.66 -19.98
C GLU A 124 5.84 6.02 -19.59
N SER A 125 6.95 6.75 -19.71
CA SER A 125 8.26 6.21 -19.35
C SER A 125 8.35 5.84 -17.86
N VAL A 126 7.92 6.73 -16.95
CA VAL A 126 7.87 6.46 -15.51
C VAL A 126 7.05 5.20 -15.20
N HIS A 127 5.88 5.05 -15.83
CA HIS A 127 5.05 3.86 -15.62
C HIS A 127 5.65 2.58 -16.20
N VAL A 128 6.32 2.64 -17.36
CA VAL A 128 7.05 1.49 -17.92
C VAL A 128 8.12 1.03 -16.94
N PHE A 129 9.02 1.93 -16.53
CA PHE A 129 10.11 1.60 -15.60
C PHE A 129 9.59 1.11 -14.25
N ALA A 130 8.55 1.75 -13.69
CA ALA A 130 7.95 1.32 -12.44
C ALA A 130 7.36 -0.10 -12.53
N ARG A 131 6.67 -0.43 -13.63
CA ARG A 131 6.12 -1.79 -13.85
C ARG A 131 7.22 -2.83 -13.94
N GLU A 132 8.32 -2.53 -14.62
CA GLU A 132 9.48 -3.42 -14.71
C GLU A 132 10.13 -3.63 -13.33
N GLY A 133 10.36 -2.55 -12.57
CA GLY A 133 10.90 -2.61 -11.22
C GLY A 133 10.03 -3.45 -10.28
N ILE A 134 8.70 -3.24 -10.31
CA ILE A 134 7.74 -4.02 -9.53
C ILE A 134 7.78 -5.51 -9.93
N LYS A 135 7.85 -5.80 -11.23
CA LYS A 135 7.93 -7.18 -11.74
C LYS A 135 9.18 -7.88 -11.22
N LEU A 136 10.35 -7.25 -11.36
CA LEU A 136 11.62 -7.80 -10.89
C LEU A 136 11.63 -8.00 -9.37
N ALA A 137 11.10 -7.04 -8.60
CA ALA A 137 10.98 -7.17 -7.16
C ALA A 137 10.05 -8.33 -6.76
N SER A 138 8.93 -8.48 -7.46
CA SER A 138 7.99 -9.59 -7.26
C SER A 138 8.63 -10.95 -7.57
N GLU A 139 9.41 -11.05 -8.65
CA GLU A 139 10.12 -12.28 -9.02
C GLU A 139 11.17 -12.65 -7.97
N ARG A 140 11.99 -11.68 -7.53
CA ARG A 140 12.97 -11.88 -6.46
C ARG A 140 12.31 -12.33 -5.15
N MET A 141 11.19 -11.70 -4.79
CA MET A 141 10.42 -12.05 -3.60
C MET A 141 9.90 -13.49 -3.70
N LYS A 142 9.35 -13.86 -4.86
CA LYS A 142 8.87 -15.23 -5.12
C LYS A 142 10.01 -16.25 -5.00
N THR A 143 11.14 -16.04 -5.67
CA THR A 143 12.29 -16.95 -5.61
C THR A 143 12.78 -17.14 -4.17
N ARG A 144 12.84 -16.05 -3.39
CA ARG A 144 13.22 -16.12 -1.98
C ARG A 144 12.22 -16.90 -1.15
N TYR A 145 10.93 -16.67 -1.35
CA TYR A 145 9.87 -17.41 -0.66
C TYR A 145 9.95 -18.91 -1.00
N ASP A 146 9.95 -19.24 -2.30
CA ASP A 146 9.97 -20.61 -2.80
C ASP A 146 11.21 -21.40 -2.33
N SER A 147 12.36 -20.74 -2.12
CA SER A 147 13.59 -21.40 -1.65
C SER A 147 13.50 -22.05 -0.26
N GLY A 148 12.57 -21.59 0.58
CA GLY A 148 12.36 -22.09 1.94
C GLY A 148 11.13 -22.97 2.12
N VAL A 149 10.33 -23.16 1.06
CA VAL A 149 9.06 -23.89 1.15
C VAL A 149 9.30 -25.39 1.01
N THR A 150 9.16 -26.12 2.10
CA THR A 150 8.98 -27.58 2.08
C THR A 150 7.53 -27.89 1.72
N GLY A 151 7.28 -28.25 0.46
CA GLY A 151 5.93 -28.48 -0.06
C GLY A 151 5.18 -29.58 0.69
N HIS A 152 4.18 -29.20 1.50
CA HIS A 152 3.16 -30.13 1.99
C HIS A 152 2.02 -30.14 0.98
N HIS A 153 1.85 -31.28 0.30
CA HIS A 153 0.77 -31.46 -0.65
C HIS A 153 -0.46 -31.98 0.08
N PHE A 154 -1.50 -31.17 0.17
CA PHE A 154 -2.79 -31.57 0.73
C PHE A 154 -3.67 -32.17 -0.36
N LYS A 155 -4.40 -33.22 -0.01
CA LYS A 155 -5.45 -33.83 -0.83
C LYS A 155 -6.83 -33.50 -0.25
N GLU A 156 -7.86 -33.56 -1.09
CA GLU A 156 -9.23 -33.41 -0.62
C GLU A 156 -9.53 -34.48 0.45
N GLY A 157 -9.97 -34.04 1.64
CA GLY A 157 -10.22 -34.91 2.79
C GLY A 157 -9.17 -34.85 3.90
N ASP A 158 -8.01 -34.21 3.67
CA ASP A 158 -6.96 -34.08 4.68
C ASP A 158 -7.39 -33.14 5.82
N GLN A 159 -7.06 -33.55 7.05
CA GLN A 159 -7.28 -32.72 8.24
C GLN A 159 -6.12 -31.74 8.42
N VAL A 160 -6.43 -30.45 8.42
CA VAL A 160 -5.46 -29.37 8.63
C VAL A 160 -5.80 -28.55 9.86
N TRP A 161 -4.77 -28.13 10.60
CA TRP A 161 -4.94 -27.26 11.76
C TRP A 161 -5.16 -25.82 11.30
N MET A 162 -6.24 -25.18 11.77
CA MET A 162 -6.49 -23.76 11.52
C MET A 162 -5.90 -22.92 12.66
N TYR A 163 -4.99 -22.00 12.32
CA TYR A 163 -4.45 -21.04 13.27
C TYR A 163 -5.49 -19.95 13.61
N ASN A 164 -5.76 -19.73 14.90
CA ASN A 164 -6.78 -18.78 15.38
C ASN A 164 -6.21 -17.85 16.46
N LEU A 165 -5.86 -16.62 16.07
CA LEU A 165 -5.40 -15.57 16.99
C LEU A 165 -6.56 -15.00 17.83
N LYS A 166 -6.61 -15.36 19.11
CA LYS A 166 -7.51 -14.69 20.09
C LYS A 166 -6.99 -13.27 20.39
N ARG A 167 -7.70 -12.24 19.94
CA ARG A 167 -7.39 -10.82 20.24
C ARG A 167 -7.97 -10.40 21.59
N ARG A 168 -7.19 -9.72 22.44
CA ARG A 168 -7.71 -9.04 23.65
C ARG A 168 -8.42 -7.74 23.25
N ARG A 169 -9.61 -7.49 23.81
CA ARG A 169 -10.36 -6.24 23.56
C ARG A 169 -9.66 -5.04 24.22
N GLY A 170 -9.59 -3.91 23.52
CA GLY A 170 -9.23 -2.60 24.09
C GLY A 170 -7.85 -2.04 23.74
N LEU A 171 -6.94 -2.85 23.17
CA LEU A 171 -5.62 -2.39 22.73
C LEU A 171 -5.41 -2.71 21.26
N SER A 172 -4.94 -1.74 20.47
CA SER A 172 -4.51 -1.96 19.09
C SER A 172 -3.07 -2.45 19.10
N PRO A 173 -2.77 -3.68 18.67
CA PRO A 173 -1.39 -4.18 18.59
C PRO A 173 -0.52 -3.38 17.62
N LYS A 174 -1.14 -2.57 16.75
CA LYS A 174 -0.45 -1.80 15.70
C LYS A 174 0.22 -0.52 16.19
N LEU A 175 -0.04 -0.11 17.43
CA LEU A 175 0.44 1.16 18.01
C LEU A 175 1.31 0.96 19.26
N GLN A 176 1.68 -0.29 19.57
CA GLN A 176 2.54 -0.59 20.70
C GLN A 176 4.01 -0.43 20.25
N GLN A 177 4.80 0.37 20.97
CA GLN A 177 6.25 0.38 20.82
C GLN A 177 6.80 -0.96 21.31
N ASN A 178 7.71 -1.55 20.54
CA ASN A 178 8.50 -2.72 20.96
C ASN A 178 9.54 -2.30 22.01
#